data_AF-A0A7X4FD20-F1
#
_entry.id   AF-A0A7X4FD20-F1
#
_cell.length_a   1.000
_cell.length_b   1.000
_cell.length_c   1.000
_cell.angle_alpha   90.00
_cell.angle_beta   90.00
_cell.angle_gamma   90.00
#
_symmetry.space_group_name_H-M   'P 1'
#
loop_
_entity.id
_entity.type
_entity.pdbx_description
1 polymer ?
#
loop_
_entity_poly.entity_id
_entity_poly.type
_entity_poly.pdbx_seq_one_letter_code
_entity_poly.pdbx_strand_id
1 'polypeptide(L)'
;MTKPIMESITATETPTAEDPEAFAVTLVQAAINLYKTEGRDATIAYYNDPASIDGQWYVFIINENNIFVAHPANPSSVGRPIEDIDGVDRASLGMEIAMATEEGLWTEYLWPNPDTNKLGQKRTWSIRYDGYLFSSGYYQTWNPDPATFSIASKDDPEAFTRNIVLQAIARYEFEGIEATAAYYNNPANIDGQWYVVITDENDRHVAHAPRPDFIGTDLKDIMGLDGKRMLGAEIAAATGTGLWIEYLWPNPETGKDEQKRGWAIRHDGYLFGSGYYEPTTEDTELLVEGTVVPPSN
;
A
#
# COMPACT_ATOMS: atom_id res chain seq x y z
N MET A 1 -36.25 2.57 9.03
CA MET A 1 -35.41 3.31 9.99
C MET A 1 -34.67 2.29 10.81
N THR A 2 -33.42 2.04 10.47
CA THR A 2 -32.54 1.09 11.17
C THR A 2 -32.12 1.75 12.48
N LYS A 3 -32.31 1.08 13.62
CA LYS A 3 -31.89 1.60 14.92
C LYS A 3 -30.36 1.81 14.93
N PRO A 4 -29.84 2.88 15.56
CA PRO A 4 -28.41 3.02 15.76
C PRO A 4 -27.90 1.88 16.64
N ILE A 5 -26.82 1.23 16.20
CA ILE A 5 -26.20 0.06 16.84
C ILE A 5 -25.68 0.41 18.26
N MET A 6 -25.60 1.71 18.60
CA MET A 6 -25.12 2.21 19.89
C MET A 6 -25.96 1.78 21.12
N GLU A 7 -27.25 1.47 20.99
CA GLU A 7 -28.10 1.19 22.16
C GLU A 7 -28.27 -0.29 22.54
N SER A 8 -27.72 -1.23 21.77
CA SER A 8 -28.01 -2.67 21.97
C SER A 8 -26.90 -3.51 22.58
N ILE A 9 -25.79 -2.92 23.05
CA ILE A 9 -24.76 -3.70 23.76
C ILE A 9 -25.21 -3.92 25.21
N THR A 10 -26.21 -4.80 25.36
CA THR A 10 -26.49 -5.47 26.64
C THR A 10 -25.32 -6.39 26.96
N ALA A 11 -24.97 -6.51 28.25
CA ALA A 11 -23.86 -7.32 28.74
C ALA A 11 -24.13 -8.83 28.58
N THR A 12 -24.12 -9.31 27.34
CA THR A 12 -24.15 -10.72 26.97
C THR A 12 -22.99 -10.96 26.01
N GLU A 13 -21.94 -11.56 26.58
CA GLU A 13 -20.68 -12.01 25.95
C GLU A 13 -19.94 -10.96 25.11
N THR A 14 -18.78 -10.52 25.60
CA THR A 14 -17.82 -9.76 24.79
C THR A 14 -17.58 -10.55 23.50
N PRO A 15 -17.85 -9.97 22.31
CA PRO A 15 -17.62 -10.64 21.04
C PRO A 15 -16.20 -11.22 21.00
N THR A 16 -16.04 -12.41 20.43
CA THR A 16 -14.73 -13.05 20.25
C THR A 16 -14.24 -12.81 18.83
N ALA A 17 -12.97 -13.13 18.55
CA ALA A 17 -12.42 -13.06 17.20
C ALA A 17 -13.14 -13.97 16.17
N GLU A 18 -14.07 -14.82 16.61
CA GLU A 18 -14.92 -15.65 15.74
C GLU A 18 -16.03 -14.82 15.04
N ASP A 19 -16.40 -13.66 15.58
CA ASP A 19 -17.20 -12.61 14.91
C ASP A 19 -16.31 -11.36 14.72
N PRO A 20 -15.48 -11.33 13.67
CA PRO A 20 -14.43 -10.32 13.54
C PRO A 20 -15.00 -8.91 13.34
N GLU A 21 -16.19 -8.77 12.77
CA GLU A 21 -16.84 -7.48 12.58
C GLU A 21 -17.32 -6.90 13.92
N ALA A 22 -18.03 -7.70 14.73
CA ALA A 22 -18.45 -7.28 16.06
C ALA A 22 -17.25 -7.04 17.00
N PHE A 23 -16.18 -7.82 16.84
CA PHE A 23 -14.95 -7.65 17.60
C PHE A 23 -14.25 -6.32 17.29
N ALA A 24 -14.12 -5.95 16.02
CA ALA A 24 -13.53 -4.67 15.62
C ALA A 24 -14.30 -3.47 16.20
N VAL A 25 -15.64 -3.51 16.18
CA VAL A 25 -16.48 -2.48 16.81
C VAL A 25 -16.25 -2.44 18.33
N THR A 26 -16.12 -3.60 18.97
CA THR A 26 -15.86 -3.71 20.41
C THR A 26 -14.50 -3.13 20.80
N LEU A 27 -13.45 -3.34 20.00
CA LEU A 27 -12.13 -2.75 20.22
C LEU A 27 -12.17 -1.22 20.14
N VAL A 28 -12.84 -0.67 19.12
CA VAL A 28 -13.03 0.78 19.00
C VAL A 28 -13.81 1.33 20.19
N GLN A 29 -14.86 0.63 20.63
CA GLN A 29 -15.64 1.05 21.80
C GLN A 29 -14.81 0.98 23.09
N ALA A 30 -13.93 -0.02 23.24
CA ALA A 30 -13.02 -0.13 24.36
C ALA A 30 -12.01 1.03 24.38
N ALA A 31 -11.49 1.46 23.22
CA ALA A 31 -10.63 2.63 23.11
C ALA A 31 -11.33 3.93 23.54
N ILE A 32 -12.58 4.11 23.11
CA ILE A 32 -13.40 5.26 23.52
C ILE A 32 -13.71 5.21 25.02
N ASN A 33 -13.96 4.02 25.58
CA ASN A 33 -14.18 3.87 27.02
C ASN A 33 -12.93 4.22 27.81
N LEU A 34 -11.75 3.78 27.36
CA LEU A 34 -10.46 4.16 27.96
C LEU A 34 -10.25 5.68 27.90
N TYR A 35 -10.60 6.32 26.78
CA TYR A 35 -10.56 7.77 26.64
C TYR A 35 -11.47 8.48 27.65
N LYS A 36 -12.68 7.96 27.87
CA LYS A 36 -13.63 8.53 28.84
C LYS A 36 -13.17 8.37 30.29
N THR A 37 -12.50 7.27 30.63
CA THR A 37 -12.13 6.95 32.02
C THR A 37 -10.78 7.51 32.41
N GLU A 38 -9.77 7.35 31.55
CA GLU A 38 -8.36 7.71 31.82
C GLU A 38 -7.95 9.02 31.13
N GLY A 39 -8.75 9.50 30.19
CA GLY A 39 -8.48 10.72 29.42
C GLY A 39 -7.63 10.48 28.17
N ARG A 40 -7.49 11.57 27.40
CA ARG A 40 -6.81 11.60 26.11
C ARG A 40 -5.36 11.07 26.19
N ASP A 41 -4.53 11.69 27.03
CA ASP A 41 -3.08 11.45 27.00
C ASP A 41 -2.73 10.01 27.41
N ALA A 42 -3.46 9.45 28.40
CA ALA A 42 -3.29 8.05 28.82
C ALA A 42 -3.70 7.07 27.70
N THR A 43 -4.80 7.35 27.01
CA THR A 43 -5.29 6.52 25.89
C THR A 43 -4.33 6.54 24.71
N ILE A 44 -3.83 7.72 24.34
CA ILE A 44 -2.83 7.86 23.27
C ILE A 44 -1.53 7.13 23.63
N ALA A 45 -1.07 7.23 24.87
CA ALA A 45 0.12 6.52 25.32
C ALA A 45 -0.06 5.00 25.24
N TYR A 46 -1.21 4.48 25.68
CA TYR A 46 -1.54 3.05 25.60
C TYR A 46 -1.50 2.52 24.16
N TYR A 47 -2.16 3.21 23.23
CA TYR A 47 -2.20 2.77 21.82
C TYR A 47 -0.97 3.15 20.98
N ASN A 48 0.03 3.80 21.57
CA ASN A 48 1.36 3.92 20.98
C ASN A 48 2.33 2.83 21.47
N ASP A 49 1.96 2.07 22.51
CA ASP A 49 2.73 0.92 22.96
C ASP A 49 2.46 -0.27 22.03
N PRO A 50 3.48 -0.87 21.39
CA PRO A 50 3.30 -2.07 20.58
C PRO A 50 2.66 -3.24 21.35
N ALA A 51 2.74 -3.26 22.69
CA ALA A 51 2.05 -4.23 23.53
C ALA A 51 0.52 -4.14 23.45
N SER A 52 -0.04 -3.06 22.89
CA SER A 52 -1.49 -2.94 22.64
C SER A 52 -1.95 -3.71 21.39
N ILE A 53 -1.03 -4.31 20.63
CA ILE A 53 -1.34 -5.14 19.46
C ILE A 53 -1.56 -6.58 19.93
N ASP A 54 -2.64 -7.20 19.44
CA ASP A 54 -2.92 -8.63 19.67
C ASP A 54 -3.14 -9.33 18.32
N GLY A 55 -2.11 -10.00 17.81
CA GLY A 55 -2.11 -10.57 16.46
C GLY A 55 -2.41 -9.51 15.39
N GLN A 56 -3.52 -9.66 14.67
CA GLN A 56 -3.97 -8.69 13.66
C GLN A 56 -4.67 -7.45 14.24
N TRP A 57 -5.03 -7.48 15.52
CA TRP A 57 -5.91 -6.52 16.15
C TRP A 57 -5.13 -5.34 16.71
N TYR A 58 -5.48 -4.14 16.26
CA TYR A 58 -4.90 -2.90 16.76
C TYR A 58 -5.87 -1.74 16.58
N VAL A 59 -5.69 -0.71 17.41
CA VAL A 59 -6.42 0.55 17.30
C VAL A 59 -5.46 1.61 16.82
N PHE A 60 -5.92 2.47 15.91
CA PHE A 60 -5.25 3.73 15.59
C PHE A 60 -6.19 4.90 15.87
N ILE A 61 -5.59 6.04 16.21
CA ILE A 61 -6.31 7.23 16.64
C ILE A 61 -5.79 8.43 15.85
N ILE A 62 -6.72 9.22 15.33
CA ILE A 62 -6.47 10.48 14.65
C ILE A 62 -7.14 11.61 15.44
N ASN A 63 -6.47 12.75 15.58
CA ASN A 63 -7.00 13.88 16.31
C ASN A 63 -7.96 14.73 15.48
N GLU A 64 -8.48 15.80 16.09
CA GLU A 64 -9.43 16.72 15.48
C GLU A 64 -8.89 17.48 14.25
N ASN A 65 -7.57 17.51 14.06
CA ASN A 65 -6.90 18.11 12.91
C ASN A 65 -6.48 17.08 11.86
N ASN A 66 -7.08 15.88 11.91
CA ASN A 66 -6.80 14.76 11.02
C ASN A 66 -5.33 14.28 11.05
N ILE A 67 -4.63 14.46 12.18
CA ILE A 67 -3.27 13.98 12.39
C ILE A 67 -3.28 12.68 13.20
N PHE A 68 -2.55 11.65 12.77
CA PHE A 68 -2.34 10.45 13.57
C PHE A 68 -1.69 10.80 14.91
N VAL A 69 -2.33 10.39 16.00
CA VAL A 69 -1.78 10.52 17.37
C VAL A 69 -1.45 9.17 17.99
N ALA A 70 -2.04 8.07 17.51
CA ALA A 70 -1.64 6.73 17.89
C ALA A 70 -1.73 5.77 16.69
N HIS A 71 -0.69 4.99 16.44
CA HIS A 71 -0.73 3.89 15.47
C HIS A 71 0.36 2.85 15.81
N PRO A 72 0.05 1.83 16.63
CA PRO A 72 1.09 0.97 17.22
C PRO A 72 1.77 0.08 16.16
N ALA A 73 1.02 -0.34 15.13
CA ALA A 73 1.56 -1.14 14.02
C ALA A 73 2.35 -0.30 12.98
N ASN A 74 2.32 1.02 13.07
CA ASN A 74 3.05 1.93 12.17
C ASN A 74 3.35 3.25 12.89
N PRO A 75 4.30 3.26 13.85
CA PRO A 75 4.61 4.45 14.62
C PRO A 75 5.11 5.63 13.78
N SER A 76 5.63 5.37 12.56
CA SER A 76 6.09 6.41 11.64
C SER A 76 4.96 7.29 11.08
N SER A 77 3.71 6.84 11.19
CA SER A 77 2.54 7.65 10.83
C SER A 77 2.21 8.72 11.86
N VAL A 78 2.62 8.55 13.12
CA VAL A 78 2.30 9.50 14.20
C VAL A 78 2.87 10.88 13.86
N GLY A 79 2.03 11.91 13.94
CA GLY A 79 2.36 13.29 13.55
C GLY A 79 2.12 13.62 12.08
N ARG A 80 1.67 12.66 11.26
CA ARG A 80 1.34 12.87 9.84
C ARG A 80 -0.18 13.01 9.63
N PRO A 81 -0.62 13.77 8.61
CA PRO A 81 -2.02 13.82 8.20
C PRO A 81 -2.51 12.46 7.70
N ILE A 82 -3.75 12.12 8.00
CA ILE A 82 -4.39 10.92 7.44
C ILE A 82 -4.63 11.08 5.94
N GLU A 83 -4.84 12.31 5.45
CA GLU A 83 -5.09 12.61 4.05
C GLU A 83 -3.92 12.23 3.13
N ASP A 84 -2.71 12.15 3.68
CA ASP A 84 -1.50 11.72 2.97
C ASP A 84 -1.40 10.19 2.81
N ILE A 85 -2.37 9.43 3.35
CA ILE A 85 -2.38 7.98 3.29
C ILE A 85 -3.09 7.53 2.02
N ASP A 86 -2.30 7.01 1.09
CA ASP A 86 -2.79 6.19 -0.01
C ASP A 86 -2.98 4.72 0.43
N GLY A 87 -3.91 4.04 -0.23
CA GLY A 87 -4.05 2.60 -0.16
C GLY A 87 -2.99 1.90 -1.02
N VAL A 88 -2.73 0.64 -0.67
CA VAL A 88 -1.88 -0.25 -1.50
C VAL A 88 -2.50 -0.46 -2.88
N ASP A 89 -3.83 -0.48 -2.95
CA ASP A 89 -4.63 -0.73 -4.15
C ASP A 89 -5.19 0.55 -4.81
N ARG A 90 -5.20 1.69 -4.11
CA ARG A 90 -5.82 2.93 -4.60
C ARG A 90 -5.27 4.19 -3.94
N ALA A 91 -5.48 5.35 -4.55
CA ALA A 91 -5.18 6.64 -3.92
C ALA A 91 -6.26 7.06 -2.90
N SER A 92 -5.96 8.03 -2.05
CA SER A 92 -6.92 8.76 -1.19
C SER A 92 -7.63 7.93 -0.12
N LEU A 93 -7.10 6.76 0.27
CA LEU A 93 -7.68 5.91 1.31
C LEU A 93 -7.91 6.68 2.63
N GLY A 94 -6.94 7.46 3.06
CA GLY A 94 -7.03 8.18 4.31
C GLY A 94 -8.12 9.26 4.32
N MET A 95 -8.37 9.90 3.17
CA MET A 95 -9.50 10.82 3.00
C MET A 95 -10.83 10.07 3.17
N GLU A 96 -10.96 8.85 2.63
CA GLU A 96 -12.16 8.04 2.81
C GLU A 96 -12.42 7.70 4.28
N ILE A 97 -11.38 7.30 5.01
CA ILE A 97 -11.47 6.99 6.45
C ILE A 97 -11.84 8.26 7.26
N ALA A 98 -11.27 9.41 6.91
CA ALA A 98 -11.50 10.68 7.60
C ALA A 98 -12.96 11.18 7.52
N MET A 99 -13.74 10.70 6.55
CA MET A 99 -15.17 11.01 6.39
C MET A 99 -16.06 10.41 7.49
N ALA A 100 -15.54 9.49 8.30
CA ALA A 100 -16.28 8.91 9.41
C ALA A 100 -16.85 9.98 10.37
N THR A 101 -18.08 9.74 10.82
CA THR A 101 -18.82 10.62 11.74
C THR A 101 -19.04 9.93 13.09
N GLU A 102 -19.85 10.53 13.96
CA GLU A 102 -20.31 9.89 15.21
C GLU A 102 -21.24 8.69 14.97
N GLU A 103 -21.77 8.51 13.75
CA GLU A 103 -22.53 7.32 13.35
C GLU A 103 -21.61 6.16 12.93
N GLY A 104 -20.34 6.47 12.68
CA GLY A 104 -19.30 5.56 12.23
C GLY A 104 -19.33 5.26 10.73
N LEU A 105 -18.26 4.65 10.24
CA LEU A 105 -18.04 4.32 8.83
C LEU A 105 -17.22 3.04 8.73
N TRP A 106 -17.66 2.14 7.84
CA TRP A 106 -16.86 1.01 7.38
C TRP A 106 -16.11 1.38 6.11
N THR A 107 -14.82 1.07 6.07
CA THR A 107 -13.97 1.24 4.88
C THR A 107 -13.20 -0.06 4.60
N GLU A 108 -13.18 -0.48 3.33
CA GLU A 108 -12.50 -1.71 2.87
C GLU A 108 -11.33 -1.36 1.97
N TYR A 109 -10.17 -1.98 2.20
CA TYR A 109 -8.95 -1.69 1.46
C TYR A 109 -7.90 -2.79 1.61
N LEU A 110 -6.97 -2.85 0.65
CA LEU A 110 -5.85 -3.77 0.73
C LEU A 110 -4.78 -3.19 1.67
N TRP A 111 -4.36 -3.96 2.68
CA TRP A 111 -3.40 -3.50 3.67
C TRP A 111 -2.49 -4.64 4.16
N PRO A 112 -1.24 -4.38 4.55
CA PRO A 112 -0.41 -5.38 5.23
C PRO A 112 -1.04 -5.78 6.56
N ASN A 113 -1.15 -7.09 6.78
CA ASN A 113 -1.55 -7.66 8.05
C ASN A 113 -0.32 -7.75 8.98
N PRO A 114 -0.34 -7.13 10.17
CA PRO A 114 0.82 -7.11 11.07
C PRO A 114 1.19 -8.49 11.65
N ASP A 115 0.27 -9.45 11.64
CA ASP A 115 0.50 -10.81 12.14
C ASP A 115 1.21 -11.68 11.09
N THR A 116 0.83 -11.53 9.81
CA THR A 116 1.33 -12.40 8.73
C THR A 116 2.34 -11.74 7.80
N ASN A 117 2.49 -10.42 7.84
CA ASN A 117 3.26 -9.61 6.89
C ASN A 117 2.86 -9.79 5.41
N LYS A 118 1.65 -10.29 5.17
CA LYS A 118 1.02 -10.41 3.84
C LYS A 118 -0.06 -9.38 3.67
N LEU A 119 -0.33 -9.00 2.42
CA LEU A 119 -1.51 -8.21 2.09
C LEU A 119 -2.80 -8.99 2.39
N GLY A 120 -3.78 -8.29 2.96
CA GLY A 120 -5.13 -8.79 3.20
C GLY A 120 -6.18 -7.72 2.93
N GLN A 121 -7.39 -8.15 2.57
CA GLN A 121 -8.55 -7.27 2.47
C GLN A 121 -8.94 -6.85 3.89
N LYS A 122 -8.59 -5.64 4.26
CA LYS A 122 -8.87 -5.09 5.58
C LYS A 122 -10.18 -4.34 5.55
N ARG A 123 -11.06 -4.64 6.51
CA ARG A 123 -12.30 -3.91 6.75
C ARG A 123 -12.19 -3.20 8.10
N THR A 124 -12.25 -1.87 8.07
CA THR A 124 -12.02 -1.02 9.25
C THR A 124 -13.27 -0.25 9.62
N TRP A 125 -13.64 -0.33 10.90
CA TRP A 125 -14.64 0.52 11.53
C TRP A 125 -13.94 1.77 12.07
N SER A 126 -14.47 2.94 11.73
CA SER A 126 -13.98 4.22 12.22
C SER A 126 -15.15 5.05 12.74
N ILE A 127 -15.01 5.66 13.91
CA ILE A 127 -16.06 6.50 14.51
C ILE A 127 -15.45 7.71 15.20
N ARG A 128 -16.13 8.87 15.09
CA ARG A 128 -15.71 10.08 15.80
C ARG A 128 -16.28 10.13 17.21
N TYR A 129 -15.44 10.53 18.16
CA TYR A 129 -15.83 10.84 19.53
C TYR A 129 -14.94 11.98 20.06
N ASP A 130 -15.55 13.05 20.58
CA ASP A 130 -14.84 14.22 21.12
C ASP A 130 -13.85 14.85 20.12
N GLY A 131 -14.18 14.82 18.82
CA GLY A 131 -13.33 15.30 17.73
C GLY A 131 -12.27 14.31 17.23
N TYR A 132 -11.93 13.28 18.03
CA TYR A 132 -10.98 12.23 17.65
C TYR A 132 -11.66 11.15 16.82
N LEU A 133 -10.93 10.55 15.88
CA LEU A 133 -11.33 9.36 15.16
C LEU A 133 -10.66 8.14 15.78
N PHE A 134 -11.47 7.15 16.18
CA PHE A 134 -11.01 5.87 16.71
C PHE A 134 -11.32 4.78 15.70
N SER A 135 -10.31 3.97 15.38
CA SER A 135 -10.44 3.00 14.29
C SER A 135 -9.78 1.68 14.60
N SER A 136 -10.45 0.59 14.22
CA SER A 136 -9.89 -0.77 14.23
C SER A 136 -10.58 -1.61 13.16
N GLY A 137 -9.99 -2.73 12.78
CA GLY A 137 -10.50 -3.56 11.70
C GLY A 137 -9.97 -4.97 11.75
N TYR A 138 -10.48 -5.77 10.81
CA TYR A 138 -10.10 -7.17 10.63
C TYR A 138 -9.67 -7.42 9.19
N TYR A 139 -8.91 -8.50 8.99
CA TYR A 139 -8.38 -8.89 7.70
C TYR A 139 -9.05 -10.16 7.18
N GLN A 140 -9.26 -10.18 5.88
CA GLN A 140 -9.54 -11.39 5.11
C GLN A 140 -8.34 -11.65 4.18
N THR A 141 -8.03 -12.93 3.95
CA THR A 141 -6.94 -13.31 3.06
C THR A 141 -7.17 -12.75 1.65
N TRP A 142 -6.15 -12.13 1.08
CA TRP A 142 -6.18 -11.65 -0.30
C TRP A 142 -5.39 -12.61 -1.20
N ASN A 143 -6.10 -13.36 -2.04
CA ASN A 143 -5.51 -14.30 -3.00
C ASN A 143 -6.33 -14.32 -4.30
N PRO A 144 -6.34 -13.21 -5.07
CA PRO A 144 -7.07 -13.15 -6.33
C PRO A 144 -6.38 -13.99 -7.41
N ASP A 145 -7.14 -14.47 -8.39
CA ASP A 145 -6.57 -15.14 -9.58
C ASP A 145 -5.81 -14.11 -10.44
N PRO A 146 -4.47 -14.25 -10.60
CA PRO A 146 -3.67 -13.31 -11.37
C PRO A 146 -4.10 -13.20 -12.85
N ALA A 147 -4.73 -14.24 -13.42
CA ALA A 147 -5.21 -14.24 -14.80
C ALA A 147 -6.48 -13.40 -15.00
N THR A 148 -7.21 -13.11 -13.93
CA THR A 148 -8.44 -12.29 -13.97
C THR A 148 -8.27 -10.95 -13.25
N PHE A 149 -7.04 -10.64 -12.82
CA PHE A 149 -6.73 -9.41 -12.09
C PHE A 149 -7.08 -8.18 -12.94
N SER A 150 -7.88 -7.28 -12.37
CA SER A 150 -8.24 -6.03 -13.05
C SER A 150 -7.07 -5.05 -12.95
N ILE A 151 -6.62 -4.56 -14.11
CA ILE A 151 -5.54 -3.59 -14.23
C ILE A 151 -6.13 -2.29 -14.77
N ALA A 152 -5.71 -1.17 -14.19
CA ALA A 152 -6.10 0.17 -14.64
C ALA A 152 -5.68 0.45 -16.11
N SER A 153 -6.16 1.56 -16.68
CA SER A 153 -5.68 2.04 -17.99
C SER A 153 -4.24 2.55 -17.87
N LYS A 154 -3.45 2.42 -18.94
CA LYS A 154 -2.12 3.05 -19.04
C LYS A 154 -2.17 4.58 -19.05
N ASP A 155 -3.35 5.16 -19.31
CA ASP A 155 -3.58 6.62 -19.17
C ASP A 155 -3.52 7.08 -17.71
N ASP A 156 -3.63 6.16 -16.75
CA ASP A 156 -3.32 6.35 -15.33
C ASP A 156 -2.09 5.51 -14.97
N PRO A 157 -0.87 6.01 -15.25
CA PRO A 157 0.34 5.21 -15.12
C PRO A 157 0.65 4.84 -13.67
N GLU A 158 0.22 5.63 -12.69
CA GLU A 158 0.38 5.30 -11.26
C GLU A 158 -0.51 4.11 -10.86
N ALA A 159 -1.80 4.14 -11.21
CA ALA A 159 -2.71 3.04 -10.94
C ALA A 159 -2.30 1.77 -11.71
N PHE A 160 -1.91 1.91 -12.98
CA PHE A 160 -1.41 0.80 -13.79
C PHE A 160 -0.19 0.15 -13.12
N THR A 161 0.78 0.96 -12.70
CA THR A 161 2.01 0.49 -12.03
C THR A 161 1.70 -0.27 -10.74
N ARG A 162 0.82 0.25 -9.88
CA ARG A 162 0.38 -0.49 -8.68
C ARG A 162 -0.26 -1.81 -9.06
N ASN A 163 -1.19 -1.82 -10.02
CA ASN A 163 -1.94 -3.03 -10.37
C ASN A 163 -1.07 -4.13 -10.98
N ILE A 164 -0.05 -3.82 -11.79
CA ILE A 164 0.86 -4.86 -12.30
C ILE A 164 1.77 -5.42 -11.21
N VAL A 165 2.15 -4.63 -10.21
CA VAL A 165 2.88 -5.10 -9.03
C VAL A 165 1.97 -5.98 -8.16
N LEU A 166 0.72 -5.57 -7.94
CA LEU A 166 -0.27 -6.39 -7.24
C LEU A 166 -0.58 -7.69 -7.99
N GLN A 167 -0.64 -7.68 -9.32
CA GLN A 167 -0.77 -8.89 -10.11
C GLN A 167 0.44 -9.82 -9.93
N ALA A 168 1.65 -9.27 -9.80
CA ALA A 168 2.84 -10.06 -9.50
C ALA A 168 2.77 -10.72 -8.11
N ILE A 169 2.26 -10.01 -7.11
CA ILE A 169 2.03 -10.56 -5.77
C ILE A 169 0.93 -11.64 -5.82
N ALA A 170 -0.16 -11.41 -6.57
CA ALA A 170 -1.20 -12.41 -6.77
C ALA A 170 -0.65 -13.68 -7.44
N ARG A 171 0.25 -13.53 -8.43
CA ARG A 171 0.96 -14.66 -9.04
C ARG A 171 1.86 -15.38 -8.03
N TYR A 172 2.56 -14.64 -7.18
CA TYR A 172 3.35 -15.22 -6.08
C TYR A 172 2.49 -16.06 -5.13
N GLU A 173 1.36 -15.54 -4.68
CA GLU A 173 0.44 -16.27 -3.80
C GLU A 173 -0.17 -17.51 -4.48
N PHE A 174 -0.35 -17.48 -5.80
CA PHE A 174 -0.94 -18.59 -6.56
C PHE A 174 0.05 -19.68 -6.98
N GLU A 175 1.25 -19.29 -7.43
CA GLU A 175 2.23 -20.17 -8.10
C GLU A 175 3.53 -20.35 -7.32
N GLY A 176 3.79 -19.51 -6.31
CA GLY A 176 5.06 -19.44 -5.58
C GLY A 176 6.12 -18.59 -6.30
N ILE A 177 7.21 -18.32 -5.58
CA ILE A 177 8.25 -17.37 -6.04
C ILE A 177 9.02 -17.87 -7.26
N GLU A 178 9.33 -19.17 -7.37
CA GLU A 178 10.12 -19.70 -8.48
C GLU A 178 9.39 -19.53 -9.83
N ALA A 179 8.11 -19.90 -9.87
CA ALA A 179 7.26 -19.75 -11.06
C ALA A 179 7.06 -18.26 -11.40
N THR A 180 6.82 -17.43 -10.39
CA THR A 180 6.66 -15.97 -10.54
C THR A 180 7.92 -15.32 -11.09
N ALA A 181 9.10 -15.67 -10.55
CA ALA A 181 10.37 -15.14 -11.02
C ALA A 181 10.69 -15.61 -12.45
N ALA A 182 10.41 -16.88 -12.78
CA ALA A 182 10.56 -17.37 -14.15
C ALA A 182 9.66 -16.61 -15.14
N TYR A 183 8.42 -16.31 -14.75
CA TYR A 183 7.50 -15.49 -15.54
C TYR A 183 8.09 -14.08 -15.76
N TYR A 184 8.49 -13.38 -14.72
CA TYR A 184 8.98 -11.99 -14.85
C TYR A 184 10.43 -11.85 -15.33
N ASN A 185 11.17 -12.95 -15.47
CA ASN A 185 12.45 -12.98 -16.20
C ASN A 185 12.28 -13.22 -17.70
N ASN A 186 11.10 -13.62 -18.17
CA ASN A 186 10.84 -13.76 -19.60
C ASN A 186 10.57 -12.36 -20.22
N PRO A 187 11.40 -11.89 -21.18
CA PRO A 187 11.19 -10.59 -21.81
C PRO A 187 9.83 -10.43 -22.52
N ALA A 188 9.15 -11.54 -22.86
CA ALA A 188 7.79 -11.51 -23.41
C ALA A 188 6.75 -10.94 -22.43
N ASN A 189 7.08 -10.84 -21.15
CA ASN A 189 6.22 -10.27 -20.09
C ASN A 189 6.58 -8.81 -19.75
N ILE A 190 7.43 -8.17 -20.56
CA ILE A 190 7.60 -6.71 -20.54
C ILE A 190 6.47 -6.10 -21.38
N ASP A 191 5.81 -5.07 -20.85
CA ASP A 191 4.75 -4.35 -21.54
C ASP A 191 5.17 -2.91 -21.83
N GLY A 192 5.76 -2.67 -23.01
CA GLY A 192 6.36 -1.38 -23.36
C GLY A 192 7.45 -1.00 -22.35
N GLN A 193 7.22 0.09 -21.62
CA GLN A 193 8.11 0.57 -20.56
C GLN A 193 7.95 -0.15 -19.20
N TRP A 194 6.86 -0.88 -18.98
CA TRP A 194 6.55 -1.52 -17.69
C TRP A 194 7.15 -2.93 -17.59
N TYR A 195 7.84 -3.18 -16.48
CA TYR A 195 8.40 -4.48 -16.12
C TYR A 195 8.44 -4.62 -14.60
N VAL A 196 8.23 -5.85 -14.13
CA VAL A 196 8.28 -6.16 -12.69
C VAL A 196 9.70 -6.55 -12.29
N VAL A 197 10.15 -6.00 -11.17
CA VAL A 197 11.37 -6.38 -10.46
C VAL A 197 10.97 -7.07 -9.17
N ILE A 198 11.69 -8.16 -8.84
CA ILE A 198 11.47 -8.90 -7.60
C ILE A 198 12.81 -9.15 -6.92
N THR A 199 12.88 -8.92 -5.61
CA THR A 199 14.01 -9.34 -4.77
C THR A 199 13.53 -10.31 -3.68
N ASP A 200 14.45 -11.18 -3.26
CA ASP A 200 14.22 -12.07 -2.12
C ASP A 200 14.26 -11.31 -0.78
N GLU A 201 14.05 -12.06 0.31
CA GLU A 201 14.05 -11.57 1.69
C GLU A 201 15.39 -10.95 2.13
N ASN A 202 16.48 -11.25 1.41
CA ASN A 202 17.82 -10.70 1.64
C ASN A 202 18.17 -9.62 0.61
N ASP A 203 17.18 -9.11 -0.11
CA ASP A 203 17.32 -8.09 -1.15
C ASP A 203 18.12 -8.51 -2.38
N ARG A 204 18.26 -9.81 -2.65
CA ARG A 204 18.89 -10.27 -3.88
C ARG A 204 17.87 -10.32 -5.00
N HIS A 205 18.22 -9.79 -6.17
CA HIS A 205 17.32 -9.85 -7.33
C HIS A 205 17.03 -11.29 -7.75
N VAL A 206 15.74 -11.62 -7.88
CA VAL A 206 15.27 -12.90 -8.42
C VAL A 206 14.53 -12.72 -9.75
N ALA A 207 14.00 -11.52 -10.03
CA ALA A 207 13.46 -11.18 -11.34
C ALA A 207 13.82 -9.75 -11.75
N HIS A 208 14.34 -9.59 -12.98
CA HIS A 208 14.59 -8.29 -13.61
C HIS A 208 14.81 -8.47 -15.13
N ALA A 209 13.76 -8.67 -15.93
CA ALA A 209 13.90 -9.00 -17.36
C ALA A 209 14.79 -8.04 -18.19
N PRO A 210 14.75 -6.71 -18.03
CA PRO A 210 15.66 -5.82 -18.77
C PRO A 210 17.15 -5.89 -18.36
N ARG A 211 17.45 -6.43 -17.18
CA ARG A 211 18.80 -6.50 -16.58
C ARG A 211 19.03 -7.89 -15.98
N PRO A 212 19.12 -8.95 -16.81
CA PRO A 212 19.36 -10.30 -16.32
C PRO A 212 20.72 -10.42 -15.60
N ASP A 213 21.63 -9.48 -15.81
CA ASP A 213 22.89 -9.35 -15.09
C ASP A 213 22.72 -9.00 -13.60
N PHE A 214 21.55 -8.49 -13.19
CA PHE A 214 21.23 -8.24 -11.79
C PHE A 214 20.83 -9.50 -11.04
N ILE A 215 20.44 -10.59 -11.72
CA ILE A 215 19.95 -11.77 -11.03
C ILE A 215 21.01 -12.33 -10.08
N GLY A 216 20.63 -12.43 -8.81
CA GLY A 216 21.51 -12.84 -7.73
C GLY A 216 22.44 -11.76 -7.20
N THR A 217 22.37 -10.49 -7.61
CA THR A 217 23.09 -9.37 -6.95
C THR A 217 22.24 -8.74 -5.85
N ASP A 218 22.86 -8.11 -4.86
CA ASP A 218 22.14 -7.36 -3.81
C ASP A 218 21.60 -6.05 -4.40
N LEU A 219 20.30 -5.80 -4.22
CA LEU A 219 19.64 -4.56 -4.62
C LEU A 219 20.35 -3.37 -4.00
N LYS A 220 20.83 -3.44 -2.76
CA LYS A 220 21.45 -2.31 -2.06
C LYS A 220 22.76 -1.83 -2.72
N ASP A 221 23.39 -2.66 -3.53
CA ASP A 221 24.61 -2.32 -4.29
C ASP A 221 24.29 -1.52 -5.57
N ILE A 222 23.01 -1.38 -5.93
CA ILE A 222 22.61 -0.64 -7.13
C ILE A 222 22.75 0.87 -6.91
N MET A 223 23.66 1.47 -7.66
CA MET A 223 23.88 2.91 -7.72
C MET A 223 22.91 3.58 -8.71
N GLY A 224 22.42 4.77 -8.36
CA GLY A 224 21.68 5.61 -9.29
C GLY A 224 22.56 6.08 -10.46
N LEU A 225 21.95 6.30 -11.63
CA LEU A 225 22.66 6.85 -12.80
C LEU A 225 23.12 8.30 -12.61
N ASP A 226 22.58 9.01 -11.60
CA ASP A 226 23.08 10.31 -11.14
C ASP A 226 24.45 10.24 -10.43
N GLY A 227 24.94 9.01 -10.19
CA GLY A 227 26.25 8.69 -9.64
C GLY A 227 26.43 8.98 -8.15
N LYS A 228 25.38 9.35 -7.42
CA LYS A 228 25.48 9.76 -6.01
C LYS A 228 24.50 9.05 -5.08
N ARG A 229 23.35 8.62 -5.59
CA ARG A 229 22.34 7.95 -4.77
C ARG A 229 22.62 6.47 -4.63
N MET A 230 22.50 5.97 -3.41
CA MET A 230 22.39 4.54 -3.12
C MET A 230 20.97 4.09 -3.47
N LEU A 231 20.59 4.20 -4.74
CA LEU A 231 19.23 4.02 -5.23
C LEU A 231 18.64 2.69 -4.75
N GLY A 232 19.42 1.63 -4.82
CA GLY A 232 19.05 0.31 -4.32
C GLY A 232 18.68 0.29 -2.84
N ALA A 233 19.47 0.95 -1.99
CA ALA A 233 19.19 1.04 -0.55
C ALA A 233 17.94 1.88 -0.27
N GLU A 234 17.69 2.92 -1.07
CA GLU A 234 16.46 3.72 -0.98
C GLU A 234 15.22 2.88 -1.36
N ILE A 235 15.30 2.08 -2.43
CA ILE A 235 14.22 1.16 -2.83
C ILE A 235 14.01 0.07 -1.78
N ALA A 236 15.09 -0.50 -1.23
CA ALA A 236 15.04 -1.56 -0.22
C ALA A 236 14.34 -1.14 1.08
N ALA A 237 14.22 0.17 1.34
CA ALA A 237 13.47 0.74 2.46
C ALA A 237 11.94 0.68 2.29
N ALA A 238 11.44 0.17 1.16
CA ALA A 238 10.02 -0.10 0.96
C ALA A 238 9.46 -1.00 2.07
N THR A 239 8.22 -0.71 2.48
CA THR A 239 7.48 -1.46 3.51
C THR A 239 6.27 -2.16 2.89
N GLY A 240 5.46 -2.82 3.72
CA GLY A 240 4.19 -3.42 3.30
C GLY A 240 3.11 -2.42 2.84
N THR A 241 3.32 -1.12 3.02
CA THR A 241 2.44 -0.07 2.50
C THR A 241 2.93 0.54 1.19
N GLY A 242 4.08 0.08 0.69
CA GLY A 242 4.71 0.58 -0.52
C GLY A 242 5.55 1.84 -0.33
N LEU A 243 6.35 2.15 -1.34
CA LEU A 243 7.24 3.31 -1.44
C LEU A 243 7.28 3.79 -2.89
N TRP A 244 6.91 5.06 -3.11
CA TRP A 244 7.15 5.75 -4.36
C TRP A 244 8.52 6.43 -4.34
N ILE A 245 9.27 6.31 -5.44
CA ILE A 245 10.60 6.89 -5.58
C ILE A 245 10.87 7.29 -7.03
N GLU A 246 11.46 8.47 -7.19
CA GLU A 246 11.82 9.04 -8.48
C GLU A 246 13.33 8.96 -8.70
N TYR A 247 13.76 8.49 -9.88
CA TYR A 247 15.16 8.30 -10.24
C TYR A 247 15.36 8.20 -11.76
N LEU A 248 16.56 8.53 -12.24
CA LEU A 248 16.96 8.32 -13.64
C LEU A 248 17.28 6.84 -13.87
N TRP A 249 16.69 6.23 -14.91
CA TRP A 249 16.90 4.82 -15.23
C TRP A 249 16.78 4.54 -16.72
N PRO A 250 17.40 3.47 -17.28
CA PRO A 250 17.22 3.12 -18.68
C PRO A 250 15.78 2.66 -18.94
N ASN A 251 15.09 3.26 -19.90
CA ASN A 251 13.77 2.84 -20.36
C ASN A 251 13.91 1.70 -21.38
N PRO A 252 13.32 0.52 -21.14
CA PRO A 252 13.41 -0.61 -22.07
C PRO A 252 12.68 -0.38 -23.40
N GLU A 253 11.73 0.55 -23.47
CA GLU A 253 10.97 0.89 -24.67
C GLU A 253 11.77 1.81 -25.61
N THR A 254 12.41 2.84 -25.06
CA THR A 254 13.16 3.85 -25.85
C THR A 254 14.66 3.56 -25.93
N GLY A 255 15.20 2.80 -24.97
CA GLY A 255 16.62 2.56 -24.80
C GLY A 255 17.41 3.74 -24.22
N LYS A 256 16.75 4.83 -23.81
CA LYS A 256 17.37 6.03 -23.25
C LYS A 256 17.30 6.04 -21.72
N ASP A 257 18.17 6.83 -21.09
CA ASP A 257 18.07 7.14 -19.66
C ASP A 257 17.02 8.23 -19.44
N GLU A 258 15.96 7.90 -18.70
CA GLU A 258 14.78 8.75 -18.54
C GLU A 258 14.32 8.78 -17.08
N GLN A 259 13.58 9.83 -16.71
CA GLN A 259 13.07 9.97 -15.35
C GLN A 259 11.99 8.91 -15.10
N LYS A 260 12.27 8.00 -14.16
CA LYS A 260 11.36 6.94 -13.76
C LYS A 260 10.74 7.25 -12.41
N ARG A 261 9.43 7.06 -12.30
CA ARG A 261 8.71 7.01 -11.03
C ARG A 261 8.37 5.56 -10.72
N GLY A 262 9.10 4.99 -9.77
CA GLY A 262 8.97 3.61 -9.34
C GLY A 262 8.10 3.47 -8.09
N TRP A 263 7.38 2.35 -8.02
CA TRP A 263 6.70 1.90 -6.81
C TRP A 263 7.24 0.53 -6.41
N ALA A 264 7.62 0.39 -5.15
CA ALA A 264 8.09 -0.86 -4.57
C ALA A 264 7.32 -1.16 -3.28
N ILE A 265 6.98 -2.42 -3.03
CA ILE A 265 6.22 -2.87 -1.85
C ILE A 265 6.78 -4.20 -1.34
N ARG A 266 6.81 -4.36 -0.01
CA ARG A 266 7.12 -5.64 0.63
C ARG A 266 5.88 -6.50 0.79
N HIS A 267 6.02 -7.78 0.49
CA HIS A 267 4.99 -8.77 0.76
C HIS A 267 5.68 -10.11 1.05
N ASP A 268 5.40 -10.69 2.23
CA ASP A 268 6.00 -11.96 2.65
C ASP A 268 7.54 -11.97 2.60
N GLY A 269 8.16 -10.83 2.97
CA GLY A 269 9.62 -10.63 2.96
C GLY A 269 10.21 -10.25 1.60
N TYR A 270 9.58 -10.66 0.49
CA TYR A 270 9.97 -10.26 -0.87
C TYR A 270 9.63 -8.80 -1.15
N LEU A 271 10.41 -8.16 -2.02
CA LEU A 271 10.09 -6.86 -2.59
C LEU A 271 9.60 -7.06 -4.02
N PHE A 272 8.47 -6.44 -4.34
CA PHE A 272 7.92 -6.36 -5.70
C PHE A 272 7.90 -4.91 -6.13
N GLY A 273 8.31 -4.61 -7.36
CA GLY A 273 8.30 -3.25 -7.85
C GLY A 273 8.14 -3.15 -9.35
N SER A 274 7.68 -1.98 -9.79
CA SER A 274 7.61 -1.57 -11.18
C SER A 274 7.67 -0.04 -11.24
N GLY A 275 7.57 0.55 -12.42
CA GLY A 275 7.44 1.99 -12.58
C GLY A 275 7.14 2.38 -14.00
N TYR A 276 6.85 3.67 -14.17
CA TYR A 276 6.67 4.32 -15.44
C TYR A 276 7.67 5.47 -15.58
N TYR A 277 7.87 5.89 -16.81
CA TYR A 277 8.79 6.94 -17.22
C TYR A 277 7.96 8.14 -17.65
N GLU A 278 8.36 9.31 -17.18
CA GLU A 278 7.72 10.55 -17.59
C GLU A 278 8.29 10.98 -18.95
N PRO A 279 7.44 11.35 -19.92
CA PRO A 279 7.91 11.82 -21.21
C PRO A 279 8.82 13.03 -21.01
N THR A 280 9.94 13.06 -21.72
CA THR A 280 10.80 14.25 -21.69
C THR A 280 10.15 15.40 -22.44
N THR A 281 10.55 16.63 -22.15
CA THR A 281 10.10 17.81 -22.92
C THR A 281 10.35 17.66 -24.42
N GLU A 282 11.39 16.93 -24.83
CA GLU A 282 11.74 16.66 -26.23
C GLU A 282 10.77 15.64 -26.87
N ASP A 283 10.33 14.62 -26.12
CA ASP A 283 9.30 13.68 -26.59
C ASP A 283 7.93 14.35 -26.75
N THR A 284 7.67 15.37 -25.93
CA THR A 284 6.43 16.15 -25.98
C THR A 284 6.35 17.02 -27.24
N GLU A 285 7.48 17.60 -27.68
CA GLU A 285 7.57 18.41 -28.90
C GLU A 285 7.43 17.55 -30.18
N LEU A 286 8.04 16.36 -30.21
CA LEU A 286 7.93 15.42 -31.33
C LEU A 286 6.49 14.88 -31.53
N LEU A 287 5.74 14.68 -30.44
CA LEU A 287 4.32 14.29 -30.51
C LEU A 287 3.46 15.42 -31.09
N VAL A 288 3.79 16.69 -30.81
CA VAL A 288 3.08 17.85 -31.39
C VAL A 288 3.39 17.98 -32.88
N GLU A 289 4.65 17.82 -33.30
CA GLU A 289 5.03 17.89 -34.72
C GLU A 289 4.49 16.74 -35.58
N GLY A 290 4.26 15.56 -34.98
CA GLY A 290 3.65 14.40 -35.64
C GLY A 290 2.14 14.53 -35.92
N THR A 291 1.46 15.49 -35.29
CA THR A 291 0.03 15.78 -35.50
C THR A 291 -0.20 16.81 -36.60
N VAL A 292 0.34 16.58 -37.80
CA VAL A 292 -0.03 17.38 -38.97
C VAL A 292 -1.47 17.03 -39.36
N VAL A 293 -2.42 17.88 -38.97
CA VAL A 293 -3.82 17.83 -39.42
C VAL A 293 -3.81 17.90 -40.95
N PRO A 294 -4.36 16.92 -41.69
CA PRO A 294 -4.41 17.00 -43.14
C PRO A 294 -5.29 18.18 -43.55
N PRO A 295 -4.94 18.91 -44.62
CA PRO A 295 -5.74 20.04 -45.07
C PRO A 295 -7.14 19.55 -45.44
N SER A 296 -8.15 20.21 -44.87
CA SER A 296 -9.56 20.02 -45.23
C SER A 296 -9.76 20.32 -46.71
N ASN A 297 -10.16 19.31 -47.49
CA ASN A 297 -10.69 19.45 -48.84
C ASN A 297 -12.22 19.54 -48.81
#